data_AF-A0A5K1D501-F1
#
_entry.id   AF-A0A5K1D501-F1
#
_cell.length_a   1.000
_cell.length_b   1.000
_cell.length_c   1.000
_cell.angle_alpha   90.00
_cell.angle_beta   90.00
_cell.angle_gamma   90.00
#
_symmetry.space_group_name_H-M   'P 1'
#
loop_
_entity.id
_entity.type
_entity.pdbx_description
1 polymer ?
#
loop_
_entity_poly.entity_id
_entity_poly.type
_entity_poly.pdbx_seq_one_letter_code
_entity_poly.pdbx_strand_id
1 'polypeptide(L)' 'SILSGGGSAPRTGALPMDWIDMVESFQKWALESRLSIPMIYGIDAVHGHNNVVGATIFPHNIGLGAT' A
#
# COMPACT_ATOMS: atom_id res chain seq x y z
N SER A 1 6.58 -6.05 -10.26
CA SER A 1 6.18 -5.32 -9.04
C SER A 1 5.13 -4.29 -9.40
N ILE A 2 4.40 -3.77 -8.42
CA ILE A 2 3.45 -2.65 -8.56
C ILE A 2 3.76 -1.63 -7.47
N LEU A 3 3.53 -0.34 -7.72
CA LEU A 3 3.66 0.74 -6.74
C LEU A 3 2.38 1.57 -6.71
N SER A 4 1.79 1.74 -5.53
CA SER A 4 0.79 2.78 -5.28
C SER A 4 1.45 4.02 -4.69
N GLY A 5 1.55 5.07 -5.51
CA GLY A 5 2.05 6.36 -5.06
C GLY A 5 1.06 7.11 -4.17
N GLY A 6 1.41 8.30 -3.72
CA GLY A 6 0.52 9.18 -2.97
C GLY A 6 -0.87 9.33 -3.61
N GLY A 7 -1.93 9.05 -2.85
CA GLY A 7 -3.32 9.14 -3.29
C GLY A 7 -3.82 7.98 -4.16
N SER A 8 -2.98 6.99 -4.48
CA SER A 8 -3.36 5.83 -5.30
C SER A 8 -3.99 4.74 -4.42
N ALA A 9 -5.27 4.88 -4.11
CA ALA A 9 -6.06 3.91 -3.35
C ALA A 9 -6.90 2.99 -4.28
N PRO A 10 -7.32 1.78 -3.83
CA PRO A 10 -8.18 0.89 -4.60
C PRO A 10 -9.48 1.56 -5.07
N ARG A 11 -10.04 2.43 -4.22
CA ARG A 11 -11.22 3.25 -4.46
C ARG A 11 -11.26 4.41 -3.46
N THR A 12 -12.11 5.41 -3.71
CA THR A 12 -12.40 6.47 -2.74
C THR A 12 -12.94 5.87 -1.44
N GLY A 13 -12.35 6.26 -0.30
CA GLY A 13 -12.75 5.76 1.01
C GLY A 13 -12.52 4.25 1.19
N ALA A 14 -11.47 3.69 0.58
CA ALA A 14 -11.09 2.29 0.76
C ALA A 14 -10.82 1.99 2.25
N LEU A 15 -11.45 0.92 2.73
CA LEU A 15 -11.20 0.31 4.03
C LEU A 15 -9.92 -0.53 3.96
N PRO A 16 -9.30 -0.88 5.09
CA PRO A 16 -8.14 -1.77 5.11
C PRO A 16 -8.35 -3.09 4.35
N MET A 17 -9.56 -3.66 4.40
CA MET A 17 -9.87 -4.90 3.70
C MET A 17 -9.83 -4.74 2.17
N ASP A 18 -10.27 -3.60 1.63
CA ASP A 18 -10.22 -3.34 0.18
C ASP A 18 -8.77 -3.36 -0.35
N TRP A 19 -7.80 -2.98 0.48
CA TRP A 19 -6.37 -3.06 0.14
C TRP A 19 -5.87 -4.50 0.12
N ILE A 20 -6.27 -5.31 1.11
CA ILE A 20 -5.90 -6.72 1.19
C ILE A 20 -6.45 -7.46 -0.03
N ASP A 21 -7.76 -7.33 -0.29
CA ASP A 21 -8.44 -7.99 -1.40
C ASP A 21 -7.78 -7.66 -2.75
N MET A 22 -7.44 -6.38 -2.97
CA MET A 22 -6.76 -5.93 -4.18
C MET A 22 -5.36 -6.57 -4.31
N VAL A 23 -4.52 -6.50 -3.26
CA VAL A 23 -3.14 -7.01 -3.32
C VAL A 23 -3.13 -8.55 -3.45
N GLU A 24 -4.02 -9.25 -2.75
CA GLU A 24 -4.18 -10.70 -2.88
C GLU A 24 -4.61 -11.10 -4.30
N SER A 25 -5.51 -10.34 -4.92
CA SER A 25 -5.92 -10.59 -6.30
C SER A 25 -4.75 -10.48 -7.28
N PHE A 26 -3.91 -9.45 -7.15
CA PHE A 26 -2.72 -9.28 -8.00
C PHE A 26 -1.68 -10.36 -7.74
N GLN A 27 -1.46 -10.73 -6.48
CA GLN A 27 -0.53 -11.78 -6.11
C GLN A 27 -0.98 -13.13 -6.66
N LYS A 28 -2.28 -13.45 -6.60
CA LYS A 28 -2.84 -14.66 -7.20
C LYS A 28 -2.52 -14.72 -8.70
N TRP A 29 -2.74 -13.63 -9.43
CA TRP A 29 -2.43 -13.58 -10.86
C TRP A 29 -0.94 -13.75 -11.15
N ALA A 30 -0.06 -13.19 -10.31
CA ALA A 30 1.38 -13.38 -10.45
C ALA A 30 1.78 -14.86 -10.27
N LEU A 31 1.16 -15.55 -9.31
CA LEU A 31 1.43 -16.96 -9.02
C LEU A 31 0.84 -17.92 -10.07
N GLU A 32 -0.22 -17.53 -10.78
CA GLU A 32 -0.78 -18.28 -11.91
C GLU A 32 0.09 -18.22 -13.19
N SER A 33 1.13 -17.38 -13.22
CA SER A 33 2.10 -17.35 -14.32
C SER A 33 2.94 -18.64 -14.39
N ARG A 34 3.50 -18.94 -15.57
CA ARG A 34 4.31 -20.16 -15.83
C ARG A 34 5.40 -20.44 -14.77
N LEU A 35 6.02 -19.38 -14.23
CA LEU A 35 7.12 -19.50 -13.27
C LEU A 35 6.69 -19.22 -11.83
N SER A 36 5.43 -18.80 -11.61
CA SER A 36 4.88 -18.49 -10.29
C SER A 36 5.77 -17.57 -9.45
N ILE A 37 6.40 -16.58 -10.09
CA ILE A 37 7.26 -15.62 -9.38
C ILE A 37 6.35 -14.65 -8.62
N PRO A 38 6.46 -14.53 -7.28
CA PRO A 38 5.64 -13.63 -6.50
C PRO A 38 5.93 -12.17 -6.86
N MET A 39 4.89 -11.32 -6.80
CA MET A 39 5.09 -9.89 -6.98
C MET A 39 5.39 -9.20 -5.64
N ILE A 40 6.13 -8.10 -5.73
CA ILE A 40 6.28 -7.13 -4.65
C ILE A 40 5.33 -5.97 -4.91
N TYR A 41 4.58 -5.57 -3.89
CA TYR A 41 3.70 -4.41 -3.88
C TYR A 41 4.33 -3.30 -3.02
N GLY A 42 4.59 -2.15 -3.61
CA GLY A 42 5.13 -0.96 -2.93
C GLY A 42 4.04 0.06 -2.66
N ILE A 43 4.24 0.87 -1.62
CA ILE A 43 3.38 2.01 -1.30
C ILE A 43 4.17 3.14 -0.61
N ASP A 44 3.77 4.39 -0.87
CA ASP A 44 4.32 5.58 -0.19
C ASP A 44 3.81 5.70 1.27
N ALA A 45 4.27 4.83 2.18
CA ALA A 45 3.97 4.91 3.61
C ALA A 45 4.93 5.84 4.39
N VAL A 46 5.03 7.11 3.97
CA VAL A 46 6.10 8.04 4.39
C VAL A 46 5.93 8.71 5.76
N HIS A 47 4.77 8.57 6.40
CA HIS A 47 4.50 9.10 7.75
C HIS A 47 3.38 8.29 8.44
N GLY A 48 3.55 6.97 8.41
CA GLY A 48 2.49 5.98 8.64
C GLY A 48 1.92 5.48 7.31
N HIS A 49 0.99 4.53 7.37
CA HIS A 49 0.31 3.97 6.18
C HIS A 49 -0.73 4.96 5.63
N ASN A 50 -0.26 6.14 5.25
CA ASN A 50 -1.03 7.37 5.06
C ASN A 50 -2.10 7.33 3.94
N ASN A 51 -2.04 6.33 3.05
CA ASN A 51 -3.08 6.07 2.06
C ASN A 51 -4.28 5.23 2.59
N VAL A 52 -4.20 4.65 3.79
CA VAL A 52 -5.26 3.81 4.39
C VAL A 52 -6.09 4.62 5.37
N VAL A 53 -7.41 4.64 5.14
CA VAL A 53 -8.36 5.33 6.02
C VAL A 53 -8.31 4.72 7.42
N GLY A 54 -8.15 5.58 8.43
CA GLY A 54 -8.09 5.19 9.84
C GLY A 54 -6.70 4.73 10.31
N ALA A 55 -5.69 4.70 9.45
CA ALA A 55 -4.32 4.42 9.87
C ALA A 55 -3.74 5.56 10.73
N THR A 56 -2.88 5.21 11.69
CA THR A 56 -2.13 6.20 12.48
C THR A 56 -1.24 7.03 11.56
N ILE A 57 -1.34 8.36 11.70
CA ILE A 57 -0.51 9.33 10.98
C ILE A 57 0.51 9.91 11.94
N PHE A 58 1.79 9.73 11.62
CA PHE A 58 2.90 10.30 12.36
C PHE A 58 3.25 11.72 11.84
N PRO A 59 3.96 12.54 12.63
CA PRO A 59 4.57 13.76 12.11
C PRO A 59 5.47 13.45 10.91
N HIS A 60 5.51 14.34 9.93
CA HIS A 60 6.45 14.23 8.82
C HIS A 60 7.91 14.29 9.32
N ASN A 61 8.83 13.78 8.50
CA ASN A 61 10.26 13.65 8.85
C ASN A 61 10.90 14.94 9.37
N ILE A 62 10.52 16.12 8.87
CA ILE A 62 11.03 17.40 9.40
C ILE A 62 10.63 17.63 10.86
N GLY A 63 9.41 17.27 11.25
CA GLY A 63 8.94 17.37 12.63
C GLY A 63 9.57 16.32 13.53
N LEU A 64 9.82 15.12 13.00
CA LEU A 64 10.58 14.09 13.71
C LEU A 64 12.04 14.50 13.93
N GLY A 65 12.68 15.16 12.96
CA GLY A 65 14.05 15.64 13.10
C GLY A 65 14.22 16.77 14.13
N ALA A 66 13.12 17.37 14.59
CA ALA A 66 13.12 18.43 15.61
C ALA A 66 12.95 17.91 17.05
N THR A 67 12.77 16.60 17.24
CA THR A 67 12.69 15.95 18.57
C THR A 67 14.06 15.65 19.13
#